data_AF-A0A062TTS5-F1
#
_entry.id   AF-A0A062TTS5-F1
#
_cell.length_a   1.000
_cell.length_b   1.000
_cell.length_c   1.000
_cell.angle_alpha   90.00
_cell.angle_beta   90.00
_cell.angle_gamma   90.00
#
_symmetry.space_group_name_H-M   'P 1'
#
loop_
_entity.id
_entity.type
_entity.pdbx_description
1 polymer ?
#
loop_
_entity_poly.entity_id
_entity_poly.type
_entity_poly.pdbx_seq_one_letter_code
_entity_poly.pdbx_strand_id
1 'polypeptide(L)'
;MSYEEESEGRLRRTRKVRRVQAERLPFMPYAAGPLIALGLLLLFAIWPFAFGVIERSAERAAVEALAGADAGWARPKASGQWIILEGTPPSKEAADSALQAVREAKARTLLGPARPITRVRDRFTLTEAADTPTGMPNGWSYRLSDGVLTLDGDMPNNDVRDEVLKAARAEIDPPRLISVRDSLTITNEPLPEGYISVALRGIDTVTRCDRGVASFSSNRFSISCELPGSDASAVREIALAPIALGEIGAVDIMAREAVASCESSLSDLLSGTQIKFNSSSAAIDASSSELLDEVAEAVRACPGNLRIEGHTDSTGLDETNRRLSQARAEAVRNALIARGVPATRLVAAGYGASRPIGSNRTADGRAQNRRIEIRVIRVSE
;
A
#
# COMPACT_ATOMS: atom_id res chain seq x y z
N MET A 1 99.64 -21.26 84.45
CA MET A 1 98.88 -20.64 85.54
C MET A 1 97.56 -20.18 84.95
N SER A 2 96.43 -20.61 85.54
CA SER A 2 95.00 -20.42 85.16
C SER A 2 94.56 -21.02 83.81
N TYR A 3 93.74 -22.10 83.76
CA TYR A 3 92.29 -22.21 84.06
C TYR A 3 91.46 -21.31 83.10
N GLU A 4 90.39 -21.70 82.40
CA GLU A 4 89.45 -22.83 82.50
C GLU A 4 88.52 -22.81 81.25
N GLU A 5 88.01 -23.99 80.86
CA GLU A 5 86.62 -24.30 80.43
C GLU A 5 85.91 -23.55 79.28
N GLU A 6 85.51 -24.28 78.22
CA GLU A 6 84.15 -24.79 77.92
C GLU A 6 83.21 -23.71 77.32
N SER A 7 82.30 -23.94 76.37
CA SER A 7 81.74 -25.15 75.76
C SER A 7 81.05 -24.75 74.42
N GLU A 8 80.82 -25.78 73.62
CA GLU A 8 79.87 -25.97 72.50
C GLU A 8 78.98 -24.82 71.97
N GLY A 9 78.80 -24.83 70.64
CA GLY A 9 77.68 -24.10 70.02
C GLY A 9 77.65 -24.06 68.50
N ARG A 10 77.47 -25.22 67.86
CA ARG A 10 77.19 -25.39 66.42
C ARG A 10 75.90 -24.63 66.02
N LEU A 11 75.83 -24.08 64.80
CA LEU A 11 74.67 -24.05 63.84
C LEU A 11 74.82 -22.88 62.83
N ARG A 12 75.17 -23.18 61.57
CA ARG A 12 74.31 -23.38 60.38
C ARG A 12 74.06 -22.11 59.54
N ARG A 13 74.61 -22.17 58.31
CA ARG A 13 74.35 -21.30 57.15
C ARG A 13 72.84 -21.16 56.88
N THR A 14 72.38 -19.93 56.65
CA THR A 14 71.10 -19.66 56.00
C THR A 14 71.33 -18.87 54.70
N ARG A 15 71.05 -19.52 53.57
CA ARG A 15 71.02 -18.91 52.23
C ARG A 15 69.59 -18.39 52.02
N LYS A 16 69.42 -17.08 51.89
CA LYS A 16 68.11 -16.46 51.61
C LYS A 16 67.60 -16.93 50.24
N VAL A 17 66.49 -17.67 50.22
CA VAL A 17 65.73 -17.98 49.01
C VAL A 17 64.61 -16.96 48.89
N ARG A 18 64.57 -16.22 47.79
CA ARG A 18 63.54 -15.23 47.46
C ARG A 18 62.30 -15.99 46.96
N ARG A 19 61.20 -15.95 47.69
CA ARG A 19 59.91 -16.55 47.33
C ARG A 19 59.25 -15.66 46.25
N VAL A 20 58.92 -16.23 45.09
CA VAL A 20 58.03 -15.60 44.11
C VAL A 20 56.60 -15.83 44.59
N GLN A 21 55.87 -14.75 44.87
CA GLN A 21 54.43 -14.77 45.12
C GLN A 21 53.73 -14.98 43.77
N ALA A 22 53.12 -16.16 43.57
CA ALA A 22 52.10 -16.34 42.56
C ALA A 22 50.75 -16.04 43.22
N GLU A 23 50.04 -15.03 42.70
CA GLU A 23 48.67 -14.73 43.07
C GLU A 23 47.79 -15.95 42.74
N ARG A 24 47.22 -16.59 43.77
CA ARG A 24 46.21 -17.63 43.60
C ARG A 24 44.86 -16.95 43.43
N LEU A 25 44.27 -17.05 42.24
CA LEU A 25 42.86 -16.70 42.01
C LEU A 25 41.97 -17.54 42.94
N PRO A 26 40.84 -16.98 43.44
CA PRO A 26 39.95 -17.68 44.34
C PRO A 26 39.34 -18.90 43.65
N PHE A 27 39.24 -20.00 44.39
CA PHE A 27 38.71 -21.29 43.94
C PHE A 27 37.22 -21.13 43.58
N MET A 28 36.90 -20.86 42.31
CA MET A 28 35.56 -21.15 41.79
C MET A 28 35.42 -22.66 41.74
N PRO A 29 34.43 -23.28 42.42
CA PRO A 29 34.21 -24.70 42.28
C PRO A 29 33.94 -24.99 40.80
N TYR A 30 34.76 -25.85 40.21
CA TYR A 30 34.75 -26.17 38.76
C TYR A 30 33.37 -26.64 38.23
N ALA A 31 32.41 -26.93 39.11
CA ALA A 31 31.02 -27.26 38.79
C ALA A 31 30.10 -26.03 38.57
N ALA A 32 30.45 -24.83 39.08
CA ALA A 32 29.60 -23.64 38.97
C ALA A 32 29.58 -23.06 37.56
N GLY A 33 30.72 -23.03 36.86
CA GLY A 33 30.81 -22.58 35.47
C GLY A 33 29.88 -23.36 34.53
N PRO A 34 29.92 -24.71 34.53
CA PRO A 34 29.02 -25.54 33.76
C PRO A 34 27.53 -25.35 34.10
N LEU A 35 27.18 -25.18 35.39
CA LEU A 35 25.78 -24.96 35.80
C LEU A 35 25.25 -23.59 35.38
N ILE A 36 26.08 -22.55 35.44
CA ILE A 36 25.72 -21.21 34.94
C ILE A 36 25.60 -21.24 33.42
N ALA A 37 26.53 -21.89 32.73
CA ALA A 37 26.47 -22.07 31.27
C ALA A 37 25.24 -22.87 30.83
N LEU A 38 24.88 -23.93 31.57
CA LEU A 38 23.66 -24.71 31.34
C LEU A 38 22.40 -23.89 31.59
N GLY A 39 22.37 -23.08 32.66
CA GLY A 39 21.27 -22.18 32.95
C GLY A 39 21.08 -21.11 31.87
N LEU A 40 22.18 -20.53 31.37
CA LEU A 40 22.15 -19.58 30.26
C LEU A 40 21.72 -20.24 28.95
N LEU A 41 22.19 -21.48 28.68
CA LEU A 41 21.75 -22.27 27.53
C LEU A 41 20.27 -22.61 27.60
N LEU A 42 19.76 -22.99 28.77
CA LEU A 42 18.34 -23.25 28.99
C LEU A 42 17.50 -21.99 28.81
N LEU A 43 17.92 -20.85 29.38
CA LEU A 43 17.26 -19.57 29.17
C LEU A 43 17.25 -19.18 27.68
N PHE A 44 18.35 -19.37 26.97
CA PHE A 44 18.46 -19.12 25.53
C PHE A 44 17.62 -20.10 24.69
N ALA A 45 17.50 -21.36 25.12
CA ALA A 45 16.67 -22.37 24.47
C ALA A 45 15.16 -22.17 24.71
N ILE A 46 14.78 -21.62 25.87
CA ILE A 46 13.39 -21.32 26.22
C ILE A 46 12.96 -19.95 25.67
N TRP A 47 13.91 -19.05 25.40
CA TRP A 47 13.67 -17.70 24.87
C TRP A 47 12.75 -17.69 23.63
N PRO A 48 12.96 -18.51 22.58
CA PRO A 48 12.06 -18.56 21.41
C PRO A 48 10.65 -19.04 21.77
N PHE A 49 10.52 -19.93 22.75
CA PHE A 49 9.23 -20.45 23.20
C PHE A 49 8.45 -19.41 24.01
N ALA A 50 9.12 -18.55 24.77
CA ALA A 50 8.49 -17.49 25.55
C ALA A 50 7.79 -16.44 24.67
N PHE A 51 8.40 -16.02 23.56
CA PHE A 51 7.79 -15.06 22.62
C PHE A 51 6.56 -15.64 21.91
N GLY A 52 6.66 -16.89 21.41
CA GLY A 52 5.55 -17.52 20.69
C GLY A 52 4.34 -17.83 21.58
N VAL A 53 4.50 -17.99 22.90
CA VAL A 53 3.37 -18.16 23.83
C VAL A 53 2.62 -16.84 24.05
N ILE A 54 3.34 -15.73 24.16
CA ILE A 54 2.73 -14.40 24.36
C ILE A 54 1.95 -13.98 23.11
N GLU A 55 2.53 -14.14 21.93
CA GLU A 55 1.88 -13.82 20.65
C GLU A 55 0.58 -14.61 20.47
N ARG A 56 0.60 -15.92 20.68
CA ARG A 56 -0.60 -16.78 20.59
C ARG A 56 -1.67 -16.42 21.61
N SER A 57 -1.29 -15.97 22.81
CA SER A 57 -2.25 -15.54 23.83
C SER A 57 -2.91 -14.20 23.47
N ALA A 58 -2.16 -13.26 22.91
CA ALA A 58 -2.65 -11.97 22.48
C ALA A 58 -3.55 -12.07 21.24
N GLU A 59 -3.18 -12.94 20.29
CA GLU A 59 -3.98 -13.24 19.10
C GLU A 59 -5.34 -13.85 19.48
N ARG A 60 -5.37 -14.85 20.37
CA ARG A 60 -6.63 -15.44 20.85
C ARG A 60 -7.54 -14.41 21.54
N ALA A 61 -6.98 -13.54 22.37
CA ALA A 61 -7.73 -12.49 23.04
C ALA A 61 -8.31 -11.47 22.04
N ALA A 62 -7.57 -11.16 20.99
CA ALA A 62 -8.04 -10.30 19.91
C ALA A 62 -9.17 -10.98 19.10
N VAL A 63 -9.09 -12.28 18.83
CA VAL A 63 -10.16 -13.03 18.14
C VAL A 63 -11.45 -13.01 18.97
N GLU A 64 -11.35 -13.25 20.28
CA GLU A 64 -12.51 -13.24 21.19
C GLU A 64 -13.15 -11.84 21.28
N ALA A 65 -12.33 -10.79 21.33
CA ALA A 65 -12.82 -9.41 21.34
C ALA A 65 -13.53 -9.02 20.04
N LEU A 66 -13.02 -9.45 18.89
CA LEU A 66 -13.66 -9.19 17.59
C LEU A 66 -14.97 -9.97 17.44
N ALA A 67 -15.05 -11.20 17.96
CA ALA A 67 -16.29 -11.96 17.98
C ALA A 67 -17.38 -11.29 18.85
N GLY A 68 -16.99 -10.68 19.98
CA GLY A 68 -17.90 -9.91 20.82
C GLY A 68 -18.38 -8.59 20.20
N ALA A 69 -17.62 -8.04 19.25
CA ALA A 69 -17.93 -6.79 18.54
C ALA A 69 -18.61 -7.00 17.17
N ASP A 70 -19.07 -8.23 16.86
CA ASP A 70 -19.63 -8.64 15.56
C ASP A 70 -18.69 -8.32 14.36
N ALA A 71 -17.38 -8.30 14.62
CA ALA A 71 -16.35 -7.95 13.65
C ALA A 71 -15.75 -9.21 13.00
N GLY A 72 -16.59 -10.15 12.56
CA GLY A 72 -16.15 -11.41 11.93
C GLY A 72 -15.39 -11.25 10.60
N TRP A 73 -15.42 -10.04 10.04
CA TRP A 73 -14.67 -9.62 8.86
C TRP A 73 -13.20 -9.26 9.17
N ALA A 74 -12.87 -9.00 10.43
CA ALA A 74 -11.52 -8.66 10.88
C ALA A 74 -10.78 -9.90 11.40
N ARG A 75 -9.54 -10.07 10.96
CA ARG A 75 -8.63 -11.10 11.42
C ARG A 75 -7.45 -10.46 12.15
N PRO A 76 -7.25 -10.74 13.44
CA PRO A 76 -6.11 -10.24 14.18
C PRO A 76 -4.88 -11.09 13.90
N LYS A 77 -3.72 -10.44 13.79
CA LYS A 77 -2.43 -11.09 13.58
C LYS A 77 -1.41 -10.50 14.55
N ALA A 78 -0.80 -11.34 15.38
CA ALA A 78 0.26 -10.91 16.28
C ALA A 78 1.59 -10.76 15.53
N SER A 79 2.29 -9.65 15.74
CA SER A 79 3.64 -9.42 15.23
C SER A 79 4.48 -8.73 16.30
N GLY A 80 5.24 -9.51 17.06
CA GLY A 80 6.01 -9.02 18.21
C GLY A 80 5.11 -8.42 19.29
N GLN A 81 5.18 -7.10 19.48
CA GLN A 81 4.34 -6.37 20.46
C GLN A 81 3.06 -5.76 19.86
N TRP A 82 2.81 -5.96 18.56
CA TRP A 82 1.66 -5.39 17.86
C TRP A 82 0.60 -6.44 17.55
N ILE A 83 -0.67 -6.06 17.66
CA ILE A 83 -1.77 -6.75 17.00
C ILE A 83 -2.14 -5.95 15.76
N ILE A 84 -2.07 -6.61 14.61
CA ILE A 84 -2.46 -6.04 13.32
C ILE A 84 -3.82 -6.60 12.96
N LEU A 85 -4.82 -5.73 12.76
CA LEU A 85 -6.13 -6.15 12.26
C LEU A 85 -6.14 -6.09 10.74
N GLU A 86 -6.29 -7.25 10.11
CA GLU A 86 -6.38 -7.41 8.65
C GLU A 86 -7.82 -7.77 8.28
N GLY A 87 -8.36 -7.17 7.23
CA GLY A 87 -9.73 -7.45 6.82
C GLY A 87 -10.31 -6.34 5.99
N THR A 88 -11.54 -6.56 5.57
CA THR A 88 -12.32 -5.60 4.80
C THR A 88 -13.46 -5.08 5.67
N PRO A 89 -13.29 -3.92 6.35
CA PRO A 89 -14.36 -3.35 7.13
C PRO A 89 -15.53 -2.94 6.22
N PRO A 90 -16.79 -3.16 6.65
CA PRO A 90 -17.96 -2.72 5.89
C PRO A 90 -18.17 -1.20 5.95
N SER A 91 -17.60 -0.51 6.95
CA SER A 91 -17.58 0.95 7.06
C SER A 91 -16.41 1.42 7.92
N LYS A 92 -16.11 2.72 7.89
CA LYS A 92 -15.09 3.33 8.75
C LYS A 92 -15.43 3.20 10.23
N GLU A 93 -16.70 3.32 10.60
CA GLU A 93 -17.19 3.14 11.97
C GLU A 93 -16.99 1.70 12.45
N ALA A 94 -17.22 0.71 11.56
CA ALA A 94 -16.95 -0.69 11.87
C ALA A 94 -15.44 -0.95 12.09
N ALA A 95 -14.58 -0.31 11.28
CA ALA A 95 -13.13 -0.35 11.45
C ALA A 95 -12.68 0.18 12.82
N ASP A 96 -13.20 1.35 13.20
CA ASP A 96 -12.86 2.01 14.47
C ASP A 96 -13.35 1.20 15.68
N SER A 97 -14.58 0.64 15.60
CA SER A 97 -15.15 -0.23 16.64
C SER A 97 -14.31 -1.50 16.86
N ALA A 98 -13.88 -2.16 15.78
CA ALA A 98 -13.02 -3.34 15.84
C ALA A 98 -11.65 -3.05 16.47
N LEU A 99 -11.06 -1.88 16.13
CA LEU A 99 -9.79 -1.42 16.73
C LEU A 99 -9.93 -1.18 18.23
N GLN A 100 -11.03 -0.55 18.66
CA GLN A 100 -11.28 -0.27 20.07
C GLN A 100 -11.49 -1.57 20.88
N ALA A 101 -12.31 -2.49 20.37
CA ALA A 101 -12.58 -3.77 21.01
C ALA A 101 -11.28 -4.55 21.30
N VAL A 102 -10.35 -4.55 20.35
CA VAL A 102 -9.06 -5.24 20.50
C VAL A 102 -8.12 -4.50 21.46
N ARG A 103 -8.17 -3.16 21.52
CA ARG A 103 -7.37 -2.38 22.49
C ARG A 103 -7.77 -2.64 23.94
N GLU A 104 -9.06 -2.90 24.17
CA GLU A 104 -9.61 -3.17 25.50
C GLU A 104 -9.49 -4.65 25.92
N ALA A 105 -9.17 -5.54 24.96
CA ALA A 105 -9.01 -6.97 25.19
C ALA A 105 -7.88 -7.30 26.16
N LYS A 106 -8.11 -8.27 27.06
CA LYS A 106 -7.12 -8.76 28.04
C LYS A 106 -6.77 -10.22 27.74
N ALA A 107 -5.50 -10.51 27.51
CA ALA A 107 -5.05 -11.88 27.31
C ALA A 107 -5.02 -12.68 28.61
N ARG A 108 -5.56 -13.90 28.62
CA ARG A 108 -5.43 -14.81 29.78
C ARG A 108 -4.08 -15.49 29.74
N THR A 109 -3.25 -15.26 30.76
CA THR A 109 -1.96 -15.91 30.91
C THR A 109 -1.97 -16.85 32.12
N LEU A 110 -0.95 -17.73 32.21
CA LEU A 110 -0.79 -18.63 33.34
C LEU A 110 -0.61 -17.90 34.69
N LEU A 111 -0.26 -16.61 34.65
CA LEU A 111 -0.03 -15.72 35.79
C LEU A 111 -1.19 -14.72 36.03
N GLY A 112 -2.34 -14.89 35.34
CA GLY A 112 -3.51 -14.00 35.44
C GLY A 112 -3.78 -13.19 34.17
N PRO A 113 -4.75 -12.25 34.20
CA PRO A 113 -5.05 -11.39 33.06
C PRO A 113 -3.89 -10.45 32.77
N ALA A 114 -3.39 -10.49 31.53
CA ALA A 114 -2.37 -9.56 31.05
C ALA A 114 -2.93 -8.14 30.93
N ARG A 115 -2.02 -7.17 30.82
CA ARG A 115 -2.36 -5.79 30.48
C ARG A 115 -3.12 -5.73 29.15
N PRO A 116 -4.04 -4.77 28.99
CA PRO A 116 -4.76 -4.57 27.73
C PRO A 116 -3.80 -4.32 26.57
N ILE A 117 -4.23 -4.69 25.37
CA ILE A 117 -3.42 -4.62 24.14
C ILE A 117 -3.29 -3.14 23.74
N THR A 118 -2.23 -2.48 24.20
CA THR A 118 -2.02 -1.04 23.96
C THR A 118 -1.53 -0.71 22.55
N ARG A 119 -1.06 -1.70 21.79
CA ARG A 119 -0.46 -1.53 20.46
C ARG A 119 -1.24 -2.31 19.42
N VAL A 120 -2.27 -1.65 18.89
CA VAL A 120 -3.11 -2.17 17.81
C VAL A 120 -3.00 -1.24 16.62
N ARG A 121 -2.72 -1.81 15.45
CA ARG A 121 -2.69 -1.11 14.17
C ARG A 121 -3.59 -1.85 13.19
N ASP A 122 -4.25 -1.14 12.30
CA ASP A 122 -5.00 -1.75 11.23
C ASP A 122 -4.16 -1.90 9.95
N ARG A 123 -4.56 -2.88 9.15
CA ARG A 123 -4.28 -3.03 7.73
C ARG A 123 -5.59 -3.34 7.02
N PHE A 124 -6.55 -2.48 7.27
CA PHE A 124 -7.82 -2.58 6.60
C PHE A 124 -7.63 -2.15 5.15
N THR A 125 -7.96 -3.07 4.25
CA THR A 125 -8.36 -2.67 2.91
C THR A 125 -9.83 -2.34 3.05
N LEU A 126 -10.13 -1.05 3.23
CA LEU A 126 -11.46 -0.57 2.87
C LEU A 126 -11.68 -1.11 1.46
N THR A 127 -12.60 -2.06 1.31
CA THR A 127 -13.28 -2.14 0.03
C THR A 127 -13.91 -0.76 -0.01
N GLU A 128 -13.36 0.10 -0.86
CA GLU A 128 -14.15 1.14 -1.47
C GLU A 128 -15.36 0.37 -2.07
N ALA A 129 -16.37 0.11 -1.24
CA ALA A 129 -17.73 0.45 -1.63
C ALA A 129 -17.50 1.81 -2.23
N ALA A 130 -17.62 1.86 -3.57
CA ALA A 130 -17.20 2.97 -4.39
C ALA A 130 -17.19 4.22 -3.52
N ASP A 131 -16.05 4.87 -3.36
CA ASP A 131 -16.07 6.27 -2.94
C ASP A 131 -16.82 7.02 -4.07
N THR A 132 -18.12 6.76 -4.23
CA THR A 132 -19.14 7.77 -4.19
C THR A 132 -18.68 8.64 -3.02
N PRO A 133 -18.09 9.82 -3.30
CA PRO A 133 -17.70 10.71 -2.24
C PRO A 133 -18.90 10.78 -1.31
N THR A 134 -18.70 10.45 -0.02
CA THR A 134 -19.73 10.67 0.99
C THR A 134 -20.12 12.12 0.82
N GLY A 135 -21.29 12.32 0.21
CA GLY A 135 -21.58 13.50 -0.58
C GLY A 135 -21.37 14.71 0.29
N MET A 136 -20.41 15.57 -0.09
CA MET A 136 -20.69 16.96 0.18
C MET A 136 -22.01 17.25 -0.54
N PRO A 137 -22.96 17.93 0.12
CA PRO A 137 -24.24 18.23 -0.49
C PRO A 137 -24.04 18.81 -1.90
N ASN A 138 -24.70 18.18 -2.89
CA ASN A 138 -24.67 18.56 -4.32
C ASN A 138 -23.38 18.21 -5.10
N GLY A 139 -22.71 17.10 -4.76
CA GLY A 139 -21.65 16.54 -5.60
C GLY A 139 -22.18 15.58 -6.67
N TRP A 140 -21.55 15.53 -7.85
CA TRP A 140 -21.90 14.57 -8.92
C TRP A 140 -20.69 14.09 -9.71
N SER A 141 -20.86 12.93 -10.36
CA SER A 141 -19.86 12.26 -11.19
C SER A 141 -20.53 11.57 -12.38
N TYR A 142 -20.14 11.94 -13.59
CA TYR A 142 -20.64 11.39 -14.83
C TYR A 142 -19.53 10.63 -15.52
N ARG A 143 -19.74 9.33 -15.76
CA ARG A 143 -18.73 8.42 -16.31
C ARG A 143 -19.20 7.82 -17.63
N LEU A 144 -18.43 8.02 -18.69
CA LEU A 144 -18.61 7.34 -19.97
C LEU A 144 -17.55 6.24 -20.11
N SER A 145 -17.99 4.99 -20.19
CA SER A 145 -17.14 3.85 -20.51
C SER A 145 -17.90 2.86 -21.37
N ASP A 146 -17.25 2.36 -22.42
CA ASP A 146 -17.75 1.27 -23.28
C ASP A 146 -19.18 1.54 -23.80
N GLY A 147 -19.45 2.78 -24.20
CA GLY A 147 -20.74 3.22 -24.73
C GLY A 147 -21.84 3.43 -23.69
N VAL A 148 -21.54 3.34 -22.39
CA VAL A 148 -22.51 3.57 -21.31
C VAL A 148 -22.13 4.82 -20.52
N LEU A 149 -22.99 5.83 -20.57
CA LEU A 149 -22.90 7.02 -19.71
C LEU A 149 -23.63 6.75 -18.40
N THR A 150 -22.91 6.64 -17.28
CA THR A 150 -23.48 6.53 -15.95
C THR A 150 -23.48 7.89 -15.27
N LEU A 151 -24.66 8.34 -14.83
CA LEU A 151 -24.86 9.57 -14.07
C LEU A 151 -25.06 9.24 -12.60
N ASP A 152 -24.15 9.70 -11.74
CA ASP A 152 -24.16 9.41 -10.31
C ASP A 152 -24.01 10.69 -9.49
N GLY A 153 -24.62 10.70 -8.30
CA GLY A 153 -24.55 11.80 -7.34
C GLY A 153 -25.85 12.55 -7.09
N ASP A 154 -25.74 13.62 -6.33
CA ASP A 154 -26.86 14.34 -5.74
C ASP A 154 -27.41 15.42 -6.66
N MET A 155 -28.74 15.52 -6.71
CA MET A 155 -29.48 16.54 -7.43
C MET A 155 -30.39 17.30 -6.46
N PRO A 156 -30.39 18.65 -6.48
CA PRO A 156 -31.21 19.44 -5.57
C PRO A 156 -32.71 19.13 -5.66
N ASN A 157 -33.22 18.88 -6.86
CA ASN A 157 -34.64 18.60 -7.12
C ASN A 157 -34.84 17.78 -8.42
N ASN A 158 -36.08 17.37 -8.66
CA ASN A 158 -36.44 16.58 -9.85
C ASN A 158 -36.27 17.35 -11.16
N ASP A 159 -36.52 18.66 -11.18
CA ASP A 159 -36.42 19.45 -12.42
C ASP A 159 -34.98 19.46 -12.96
N VAL A 160 -34.00 19.64 -12.07
CA VAL A 160 -32.57 19.59 -12.43
C VAL A 160 -32.19 18.19 -12.92
N ARG A 161 -32.63 17.15 -12.20
CA ARG A 161 -32.37 15.75 -12.58
C ARG A 161 -32.92 15.43 -13.97
N ASP A 162 -34.14 15.86 -14.25
CA ASP A 162 -34.81 15.62 -15.53
C ASP A 162 -34.13 16.38 -16.67
N GLU A 163 -33.64 17.60 -16.42
CA GLU A 163 -32.88 18.37 -17.41
C GLU A 163 -31.53 17.73 -17.73
N VAL A 164 -30.80 17.26 -16.71
CA VAL A 164 -29.54 16.51 -16.88
C VAL A 164 -29.79 15.22 -17.66
N LEU A 165 -30.82 14.45 -17.32
CA LEU A 165 -31.18 13.21 -18.02
C LEU A 165 -31.59 13.47 -19.47
N LYS A 166 -32.35 14.53 -19.72
CA LYS A 166 -32.76 14.94 -21.07
C LYS A 166 -31.54 15.31 -21.91
N ALA A 167 -30.61 16.11 -21.36
CA ALA A 167 -29.37 16.48 -22.04
C ALA A 167 -28.53 15.24 -22.35
N ALA A 168 -28.30 14.36 -21.37
CA ALA A 168 -27.53 13.13 -21.54
C ALA A 168 -28.10 12.21 -22.63
N ARG A 169 -29.44 12.08 -22.69
CA ARG A 169 -30.11 11.24 -23.70
C ARG A 169 -30.10 11.87 -25.09
N ALA A 170 -30.05 13.19 -25.21
CA ALA A 170 -29.95 13.87 -26.49
C ALA A 170 -28.59 13.64 -27.17
N GLU A 171 -27.55 13.32 -26.39
CA GLU A 171 -26.18 13.07 -26.86
C GLU A 171 -25.95 11.62 -27.33
N ILE A 172 -26.97 10.73 -27.28
CA ILE A 172 -26.83 9.33 -27.70
C ILE A 172 -26.45 9.27 -29.19
N ASP A 173 -25.25 8.77 -29.46
CA ASP A 173 -24.62 8.73 -30.78
C ASP A 173 -23.73 7.47 -30.90
N PRO A 174 -24.29 6.33 -31.34
CA PRO A 174 -23.53 5.09 -31.47
C PRO A 174 -22.42 5.19 -32.55
N PRO A 175 -21.24 4.57 -32.35
CA PRO A 175 -20.92 3.63 -31.27
C PRO A 175 -20.38 4.30 -29.98
N ARG A 176 -20.20 5.63 -29.97
CA ARG A 176 -19.56 6.35 -28.85
C ARG A 176 -20.42 6.36 -27.59
N LEU A 177 -21.71 6.67 -27.73
CA LEU A 177 -22.68 6.62 -26.64
C LEU A 177 -23.90 5.80 -27.07
N ILE A 178 -24.10 4.66 -26.40
CA ILE A 178 -25.15 3.68 -26.70
C ILE A 178 -26.32 3.83 -25.73
N SER A 179 -26.04 4.06 -24.44
CA SER A 179 -27.07 4.14 -23.40
C SER A 179 -26.67 5.03 -22.24
N VAL A 180 -27.68 5.53 -21.53
CA VAL A 180 -27.53 6.33 -20.30
C VAL A 180 -28.07 5.53 -19.12
N ARG A 181 -27.25 5.35 -18.09
CA ARG A 181 -27.62 4.79 -16.79
C ARG A 181 -27.78 5.91 -15.78
N ASP A 182 -28.89 5.87 -15.07
CA ASP A 182 -29.30 6.86 -14.10
C ASP A 182 -29.14 6.29 -12.69
N SER A 183 -28.28 6.93 -11.90
CA SER A 183 -28.02 6.62 -10.49
C SER A 183 -28.04 7.91 -9.66
N LEU A 184 -28.77 8.92 -10.13
CA LEU A 184 -28.90 10.22 -9.48
C LEU A 184 -29.89 10.17 -8.30
N THR A 185 -29.49 10.78 -7.19
CA THR A 185 -30.27 10.91 -5.95
C THR A 185 -30.85 12.33 -5.81
N ILE A 186 -32.00 12.47 -5.16
CA ILE A 186 -32.59 13.79 -4.86
C ILE A 186 -32.32 14.15 -3.39
N THR A 187 -31.75 15.33 -3.14
CA THR A 187 -31.46 15.81 -1.78
C THR A 187 -32.53 16.75 -1.21
N ASN A 188 -33.38 17.34 -2.06
CA ASN A 188 -34.34 18.40 -1.69
C ASN A 188 -33.68 19.65 -1.08
N GLU A 189 -32.43 19.90 -1.44
CA GLU A 189 -31.70 21.08 -1.02
C GLU A 189 -32.01 22.31 -1.90
N PRO A 190 -31.78 23.54 -1.40
CA PRO A 190 -31.88 24.73 -2.21
C PRO A 190 -30.95 24.64 -3.42
N LEU A 191 -31.48 24.87 -4.63
CA LEU A 191 -30.71 24.88 -5.87
C LEU A 191 -29.68 26.02 -5.84
N PRO A 192 -28.37 25.74 -5.82
CA PRO A 192 -27.36 26.79 -5.89
C PRO A 192 -27.39 27.45 -7.28
N GLU A 193 -27.18 28.76 -7.32
CA GLU A 193 -27.03 29.48 -8.58
C GLU A 193 -25.88 28.88 -9.41
N GLY A 194 -26.10 28.69 -10.71
CA GLY A 194 -25.10 28.11 -11.61
C GLY A 194 -24.96 26.59 -11.56
N TYR A 195 -25.55 25.89 -10.58
CA TYR A 195 -25.40 24.43 -10.43
C TYR A 195 -25.73 23.64 -11.70
N ILE A 196 -26.90 23.93 -12.29
CA ILE A 196 -27.36 23.25 -13.51
C ILE A 196 -26.42 23.48 -14.69
N SER A 197 -25.82 24.67 -14.80
CA SER A 197 -24.88 24.98 -15.88
C SER A 197 -23.60 24.16 -15.80
N VAL A 198 -23.11 23.89 -14.58
CA VAL A 198 -21.93 23.05 -14.35
C VAL A 198 -22.29 21.59 -14.61
N ALA A 199 -23.47 21.13 -14.17
CA ALA A 199 -23.97 19.79 -14.46
C ALA A 199 -24.09 19.54 -15.97
N LEU A 200 -24.75 20.45 -16.71
CA LEU A 200 -24.87 20.35 -18.16
C LEU A 200 -23.51 20.43 -18.87
N ARG A 201 -22.56 21.22 -18.37
CA ARG A 201 -21.18 21.19 -18.85
C ARG A 201 -20.53 19.81 -18.65
N GLY A 202 -20.76 19.17 -17.51
CA GLY A 202 -20.30 17.81 -17.26
C GLY A 202 -20.77 16.83 -18.33
N ILE A 203 -22.05 16.89 -18.70
CA ILE A 203 -22.61 16.11 -19.82
C ILE A 203 -21.92 16.46 -21.14
N ASP A 204 -21.96 17.73 -21.51
CA ASP A 204 -21.45 18.24 -22.78
C ASP A 204 -19.96 17.87 -23.00
N THR A 205 -19.14 17.93 -21.95
CA THR A 205 -17.72 17.59 -22.04
C THR A 205 -17.48 16.07 -22.06
N VAL A 206 -18.13 15.29 -21.18
CA VAL A 206 -17.88 13.85 -21.09
C VAL A 206 -18.41 13.07 -22.29
N THR A 207 -19.50 13.52 -22.93
CA THR A 207 -20.09 12.85 -24.11
C THR A 207 -19.27 12.99 -25.39
N ARG A 208 -18.30 13.92 -25.40
CA ARG A 208 -17.31 14.06 -26.48
C ARG A 208 -16.11 13.13 -26.33
N CYS A 209 -15.97 12.48 -25.18
CA CYS A 209 -14.92 11.51 -24.92
C CYS A 209 -15.29 10.14 -25.50
N ASP A 210 -14.28 9.33 -25.84
CA ASP A 210 -14.50 7.89 -26.04
C ASP A 210 -14.63 7.18 -24.68
N ARG A 211 -13.83 7.64 -23.69
CA ARG A 211 -13.93 7.27 -22.28
C ARG A 211 -13.63 8.49 -21.43
N GLY A 212 -14.36 8.70 -20.35
CA GLY A 212 -14.09 9.85 -19.50
C GLY A 212 -14.93 9.91 -18.24
N VAL A 213 -14.53 10.81 -17.35
CA VAL A 213 -15.27 11.17 -16.15
C VAL A 213 -15.26 12.69 -16.01
N ALA A 214 -16.43 13.29 -15.94
CA ALA A 214 -16.61 14.66 -15.49
C ALA A 214 -17.21 14.63 -14.09
N SER A 215 -16.71 15.44 -13.17
CA SER A 215 -17.21 15.49 -11.80
C SER A 215 -17.23 16.91 -11.26
N PHE A 216 -18.15 17.14 -10.33
CA PHE A 216 -18.16 18.33 -9.51
C PHE A 216 -18.22 17.90 -8.05
N SER A 217 -17.18 18.23 -7.30
CA SER A 217 -17.08 17.91 -5.87
C SER A 217 -16.21 18.95 -5.19
N SER A 218 -16.51 19.23 -3.92
CA SER A 218 -15.77 20.23 -3.14
C SER A 218 -15.67 21.59 -3.85
N ASN A 219 -16.75 21.99 -4.53
CA ASN A 219 -16.83 23.22 -5.33
C ASN A 219 -15.82 23.29 -6.50
N ARG A 220 -15.37 22.13 -7.02
CA ARG A 220 -14.44 22.05 -8.14
C ARG A 220 -14.97 21.16 -9.26
N PHE A 221 -14.97 21.67 -10.49
CA PHE A 221 -15.28 20.92 -11.70
C PHE A 221 -14.01 20.26 -12.24
N SER A 222 -13.96 18.95 -12.32
CA SER A 222 -12.83 18.21 -12.90
C SER A 222 -13.29 17.35 -14.07
N ILE A 223 -12.41 17.13 -15.02
CA ILE A 223 -12.62 16.20 -16.12
C ILE A 223 -11.36 15.40 -16.42
N SER A 224 -11.52 14.11 -16.67
CA SER A 224 -10.56 13.29 -17.38
C SER A 224 -11.22 12.67 -18.61
N CYS A 225 -10.56 12.76 -19.76
CA CYS A 225 -11.13 12.42 -21.05
C CYS A 225 -10.07 11.79 -21.95
N GLU A 226 -10.35 10.61 -22.47
CA GLU A 226 -9.62 9.98 -23.56
C GLU A 226 -10.47 10.08 -24.83
N LEU A 227 -9.91 10.66 -25.89
CA LEU A 227 -10.63 10.98 -27.14
C LEU A 227 -9.66 11.06 -28.34
N PRO A 228 -10.13 11.15 -29.59
CA PRO A 228 -9.26 11.41 -30.74
C PRO A 228 -8.41 12.68 -30.56
N GLY A 229 -7.13 12.62 -30.94
CA GLY A 229 -6.25 13.79 -30.84
C GLY A 229 -6.73 15.03 -31.61
N SER A 230 -7.53 14.85 -32.68
CA SER A 230 -8.14 15.95 -33.43
C SER A 230 -9.11 16.80 -32.60
N ASP A 231 -9.77 16.18 -31.61
CA ASP A 231 -10.88 16.76 -30.87
C ASP A 231 -10.43 17.31 -29.50
N ALA A 232 -9.22 16.94 -29.07
CA ALA A 232 -8.66 17.27 -27.75
C ALA A 232 -8.62 18.78 -27.46
N SER A 233 -8.32 19.62 -28.44
CA SER A 233 -8.24 21.07 -28.25
C SER A 233 -9.62 21.69 -27.99
N ALA A 234 -10.65 21.24 -28.72
CA ALA A 234 -12.01 21.73 -28.57
C ALA A 234 -12.59 21.36 -27.19
N VAL A 235 -12.41 20.11 -26.75
CA VAL A 235 -12.88 19.68 -25.42
C VAL A 235 -12.13 20.41 -24.30
N ARG A 236 -10.82 20.65 -24.47
CA ARG A 236 -10.02 21.40 -23.50
C ARG A 236 -10.49 22.85 -23.35
N GLU A 237 -10.86 23.50 -24.45
CA GLU A 237 -11.39 24.88 -24.42
C GLU A 237 -12.70 24.95 -23.62
N ILE A 238 -13.63 24.02 -23.87
CA ILE A 238 -14.91 23.95 -23.15
C ILE A 238 -14.70 23.65 -21.66
N ALA A 239 -13.79 22.72 -21.35
CA ALA A 239 -13.48 22.34 -19.98
C ALA A 239 -12.85 23.49 -19.16
N LEU A 240 -12.02 24.33 -19.79
CA LEU A 240 -11.31 25.43 -19.12
C LEU A 240 -12.09 26.76 -19.12
N ALA A 241 -13.21 26.85 -19.85
CA ALA A 241 -14.03 28.05 -19.85
C ALA A 241 -14.50 28.43 -18.43
N PRO A 242 -14.76 29.70 -18.12
CA PRO A 242 -15.31 30.09 -16.81
C PRO A 242 -16.61 29.33 -16.49
N ILE A 243 -16.77 28.87 -15.25
CA ILE A 243 -17.99 28.22 -14.74
C ILE A 243 -18.77 29.17 -13.84
N ALA A 244 -20.10 29.00 -13.79
CA ALA A 244 -20.97 29.84 -12.97
C ALA A 244 -20.90 29.50 -11.48
N LEU A 245 -20.47 28.29 -11.12
CA LEU A 245 -20.36 27.81 -9.74
C LEU A 245 -19.05 27.07 -9.54
N GLY A 246 -18.25 27.52 -8.57
CA GLY A 246 -17.01 26.87 -8.17
C GLY A 246 -15.79 27.21 -9.01
N GLU A 247 -14.78 26.35 -8.92
CA GLU A 247 -13.49 26.53 -9.60
C GLU A 247 -13.18 25.38 -10.56
N ILE A 248 -12.32 25.64 -11.53
CA ILE A 248 -11.77 24.57 -12.37
C ILE A 248 -10.79 23.72 -11.55
N GLY A 249 -11.07 22.43 -11.53
CA GLY A 249 -10.28 21.36 -10.93
C GLY A 249 -9.24 20.80 -11.90
N ALA A 250 -9.04 19.49 -11.83
CA ALA A 250 -8.14 18.80 -12.74
C ALA A 250 -8.78 18.64 -14.13
N VAL A 251 -8.05 19.00 -15.18
CA VAL A 251 -8.48 18.85 -16.58
C VAL A 251 -7.43 18.01 -17.32
N ASP A 252 -7.68 16.71 -17.39
CA ASP A 252 -6.80 15.72 -18.01
C ASP A 252 -7.40 15.22 -19.34
N ILE A 253 -6.94 15.78 -20.45
CA ILE A 253 -7.43 15.45 -21.78
C ILE A 253 -6.31 14.76 -22.54
N MET A 254 -6.51 13.48 -22.86
CA MET A 254 -5.52 12.59 -23.46
C MET A 254 -5.96 12.14 -24.84
N ALA A 255 -5.07 12.27 -25.82
CA ALA A 255 -5.29 11.69 -27.14
C ALA A 255 -5.13 10.16 -27.07
N ARG A 256 -6.15 9.41 -27.48
CA ARG A 256 -6.12 7.93 -27.47
C ARG A 256 -4.93 7.37 -28.26
N GLU A 257 -4.55 8.03 -29.36
CA GLU A 257 -3.41 7.61 -30.18
C GLU A 257 -2.09 7.77 -29.41
N ALA A 258 -1.96 8.85 -28.62
CA ALA A 258 -0.79 9.08 -27.78
C ALA A 258 -0.74 8.10 -26.58
N VAL A 259 -1.90 7.79 -25.97
CA VAL A 259 -2.00 6.76 -24.93
C VAL A 259 -1.58 5.40 -25.48
N ALA A 260 -2.14 4.98 -26.60
CA ALA A 260 -1.81 3.70 -27.24
C ALA A 260 -0.32 3.61 -27.63
N SER A 261 0.23 4.67 -28.23
CA SER A 261 1.65 4.73 -28.60
C SER A 261 2.57 4.64 -27.36
N CYS A 262 2.22 5.34 -26.28
CA CYS A 262 2.96 5.30 -25.01
C CYS A 262 2.96 3.89 -24.42
N GLU A 263 1.78 3.28 -24.27
CA GLU A 263 1.66 1.95 -23.65
C GLU A 263 2.35 0.88 -24.48
N SER A 264 2.26 0.94 -25.81
CA SER A 264 3.00 0.03 -26.71
C SER A 264 4.50 0.17 -26.50
N SER A 265 5.02 1.41 -26.52
CA SER A 265 6.47 1.66 -26.38
C SER A 265 7.00 1.17 -25.03
N LEU A 266 6.26 1.44 -23.93
CA LEU A 266 6.62 0.96 -22.59
C LEU A 266 6.56 -0.56 -22.48
N SER A 267 5.54 -1.19 -23.08
CA SER A 267 5.40 -2.64 -23.11
C SER A 267 6.55 -3.29 -23.87
N ASP A 268 6.95 -2.74 -25.02
CA ASP A 268 8.04 -3.27 -25.84
C ASP A 268 9.39 -3.18 -25.10
N LEU A 269 9.69 -2.04 -24.48
CA LEU A 269 10.90 -1.84 -23.67
C LEU A 269 10.98 -2.87 -22.52
N LEU A 270 9.89 -3.04 -21.78
CA LEU A 270 9.85 -3.92 -20.60
C LEU A 270 9.74 -5.41 -20.93
N SER A 271 9.27 -5.75 -22.14
CA SER A 271 9.22 -7.13 -22.64
C SER A 271 10.57 -7.60 -23.18
N GLY A 272 11.33 -6.69 -23.82
CA GLY A 272 12.67 -6.99 -24.33
C GLY A 272 13.71 -7.17 -23.22
N THR A 273 13.64 -6.34 -22.18
CA THR A 273 14.54 -6.40 -21.03
C THR A 273 13.73 -6.22 -19.74
N GLN A 274 13.69 -7.23 -18.88
CA GLN A 274 12.97 -7.14 -17.60
C GLN A 274 13.80 -6.35 -16.56
N ILE A 275 13.13 -5.52 -15.77
CA ILE A 275 13.72 -4.94 -14.55
C ILE A 275 13.98 -6.07 -13.55
N LYS A 276 15.25 -6.26 -13.20
CA LYS A 276 15.70 -7.33 -12.30
C LYS A 276 15.74 -6.86 -10.85
N PHE A 277 15.48 -7.79 -9.95
CA PHE A 277 15.54 -7.57 -8.51
C PHE A 277 16.39 -8.67 -7.86
N ASN A 278 17.02 -8.33 -6.74
CA ASN A 278 17.71 -9.31 -5.90
C ASN A 278 16.72 -10.37 -5.38
N SER A 279 17.22 -11.58 -5.11
CA SER A 279 16.39 -12.71 -4.66
C SER A 279 15.54 -12.34 -3.45
N SER A 280 14.24 -12.64 -3.53
CA SER A 280 13.24 -12.34 -2.49
C SER A 280 13.23 -10.89 -2.00
N SER A 281 13.66 -9.95 -2.84
CA SER A 281 13.82 -8.54 -2.49
C SER A 281 13.13 -7.60 -3.50
N ALA A 282 12.96 -6.35 -3.07
CA ALA A 282 12.59 -5.21 -3.90
C ALA A 282 13.79 -4.33 -4.28
N ALA A 283 15.01 -4.70 -3.86
CA ALA A 283 16.23 -4.05 -4.32
C ALA A 283 16.45 -4.32 -5.81
N ILE A 284 16.42 -3.26 -6.63
CA ILE A 284 16.66 -3.32 -8.06
C ILE A 284 18.13 -3.68 -8.30
N ASP A 285 18.37 -4.61 -9.21
CA ASP A 285 19.72 -5.00 -9.62
C ASP A 285 20.37 -3.88 -10.44
N ALA A 286 21.65 -3.60 -10.19
CA ALA A 286 22.38 -2.53 -10.86
C ALA A 286 22.43 -2.68 -12.40
N SER A 287 22.33 -3.92 -12.90
CA SER A 287 22.23 -4.20 -14.35
C SER A 287 20.96 -3.63 -15.00
N SER A 288 19.94 -3.23 -14.23
CA SER A 288 18.72 -2.61 -14.75
C SER A 288 18.82 -1.09 -14.90
N SER A 289 19.98 -0.48 -14.61
CA SER A 289 20.12 0.99 -14.60
C SER A 289 19.86 1.61 -15.97
N GLU A 290 20.43 1.05 -17.04
CA GLU A 290 20.28 1.55 -18.41
C GLU A 290 18.82 1.44 -18.89
N LEU A 291 18.18 0.29 -18.66
CA LEU A 291 16.76 0.12 -18.92
C LEU A 291 15.90 1.14 -18.17
N LEU A 292 16.22 1.44 -16.91
CA LEU A 292 15.48 2.45 -16.14
C LEU A 292 15.66 3.86 -16.70
N ASP A 293 16.80 4.17 -17.32
CA ASP A 293 17.03 5.44 -18.01
C ASP A 293 16.14 5.54 -19.25
N GLU A 294 16.08 4.48 -20.07
CA GLU A 294 15.19 4.39 -21.23
C GLU A 294 13.71 4.48 -20.84
N VAL A 295 13.31 3.74 -19.80
CA VAL A 295 11.94 3.80 -19.27
C VAL A 295 11.62 5.20 -18.76
N ALA A 296 12.55 5.90 -18.12
CA ALA A 296 12.32 7.27 -17.65
C ALA A 296 12.12 8.27 -18.81
N GLU A 297 12.85 8.12 -19.92
CA GLU A 297 12.61 8.89 -21.15
C GLU A 297 11.22 8.60 -21.72
N ALA A 298 10.86 7.32 -21.89
CA ALA A 298 9.55 6.92 -22.43
C ALA A 298 8.39 7.41 -21.55
N VAL A 299 8.51 7.25 -20.23
CA VAL A 299 7.53 7.73 -19.23
C VAL A 299 7.34 9.25 -19.31
N ARG A 300 8.40 10.02 -19.57
CA ARG A 300 8.28 11.48 -19.73
C ARG A 300 7.46 11.86 -20.96
N ALA A 301 7.62 11.12 -22.05
CA ALA A 301 6.90 11.35 -23.31
C ALA A 301 5.42 10.92 -23.29
N CYS A 302 5.03 10.05 -22.36
CA CYS A 302 3.65 9.60 -22.20
C CYS A 302 2.69 10.72 -21.75
N PRO A 303 1.41 10.67 -22.13
CA PRO A 303 0.38 11.56 -21.58
C PRO A 303 -0.04 11.15 -20.16
N GLY A 304 -0.70 12.07 -19.44
CA GLY A 304 -1.37 11.79 -18.17
C GLY A 304 -0.48 11.31 -17.02
N ASN A 305 -1.11 10.70 -16.02
CA ASN A 305 -0.43 10.01 -14.93
C ASN A 305 -0.25 8.52 -15.28
N LEU A 306 0.75 7.88 -14.70
CA LEU A 306 1.12 6.50 -14.99
C LEU A 306 1.09 5.66 -13.70
N ARG A 307 0.60 4.43 -13.81
CA ARG A 307 0.61 3.42 -12.77
C ARG A 307 1.70 2.40 -13.08
N ILE A 308 2.58 2.19 -12.11
CA ILE A 308 3.62 1.17 -12.13
C ILE A 308 3.04 -0.04 -11.40
N GLU A 309 2.84 -1.14 -12.13
CA GLU A 309 2.18 -2.34 -11.66
C GLU A 309 3.22 -3.44 -11.38
N GLY A 310 3.27 -3.89 -10.14
CA GLY A 310 4.11 -5.01 -9.72
C GLY A 310 3.35 -6.32 -9.74
N HIS A 311 3.96 -7.37 -10.30
CA HIS A 311 3.38 -8.71 -10.34
C HIS A 311 4.37 -9.77 -9.83
N THR A 312 3.83 -10.84 -9.25
CA THR A 312 4.57 -12.03 -8.85
C THR A 312 3.99 -13.27 -9.53
N ASP A 313 4.72 -14.37 -9.48
CA ASP A 313 4.09 -15.68 -9.72
C ASP A 313 3.27 -16.13 -8.49
N SER A 314 2.59 -17.27 -8.62
CA SER A 314 1.72 -17.82 -7.56
C SER A 314 2.46 -18.63 -6.49
N THR A 315 3.80 -18.57 -6.43
CA THR A 315 4.57 -19.29 -5.42
C THR A 315 4.56 -18.48 -4.12
N GLY A 316 4.34 -19.15 -2.98
CA GLY A 316 4.29 -18.49 -1.68
C GLY A 316 2.89 -17.98 -1.32
N LEU A 317 2.82 -17.25 -0.20
CA LEU A 317 1.55 -16.73 0.33
C LEU A 317 1.10 -15.49 -0.43
N ASP A 318 -0.19 -15.39 -0.75
CA ASP A 318 -0.78 -14.25 -1.48
C ASP A 318 -0.46 -12.90 -0.83
N GLU A 319 -0.48 -12.85 0.50
CA GLU A 319 -0.14 -11.63 1.22
C GLU A 319 1.33 -11.22 1.04
N THR A 320 2.24 -12.19 1.11
CA THR A 320 3.67 -11.95 0.86
C THR A 320 3.89 -11.47 -0.57
N ASN A 321 3.20 -12.08 -1.53
CA ASN A 321 3.25 -11.70 -2.94
C ASN A 321 2.71 -10.29 -3.20
N ARG A 322 1.60 -9.91 -2.56
CA ARG A 322 1.07 -8.53 -2.61
C ARG A 322 2.06 -7.52 -2.04
N ARG A 323 2.63 -7.78 -0.86
CA ARG A 323 3.62 -6.88 -0.24
C ARG A 323 4.90 -6.76 -1.10
N LEU A 324 5.38 -7.87 -1.65
CA LEU A 324 6.58 -7.88 -2.48
C LEU A 324 6.37 -7.15 -3.80
N SER A 325 5.26 -7.39 -4.49
CA SER A 325 4.93 -6.67 -5.72
C SER A 325 4.76 -5.17 -5.49
N GLN A 326 4.08 -4.76 -4.41
CA GLN A 326 3.96 -3.35 -4.03
C GLN A 326 5.33 -2.71 -3.81
N ALA A 327 6.18 -3.34 -3.00
CA ALA A 327 7.52 -2.82 -2.71
C ALA A 327 8.39 -2.71 -3.98
N ARG A 328 8.25 -3.64 -4.93
CA ARG A 328 8.93 -3.58 -6.22
C ARG A 328 8.43 -2.45 -7.10
N ALA A 329 7.11 -2.24 -7.18
CA ALA A 329 6.53 -1.13 -7.90
C ALA A 329 6.98 0.23 -7.31
N GLU A 330 7.04 0.33 -5.98
CA GLU A 330 7.56 1.52 -5.28
C GLU A 330 9.05 1.75 -5.53
N ALA A 331 9.86 0.69 -5.56
CA ALA A 331 11.27 0.78 -5.88
C ALA A 331 11.49 1.34 -7.30
N VAL A 332 10.73 0.84 -8.29
CA VAL A 332 10.77 1.35 -9.67
C VAL A 332 10.30 2.81 -9.72
N ARG A 333 9.19 3.14 -9.05
CA ARG A 333 8.71 4.53 -8.95
C ARG A 333 9.80 5.46 -8.44
N ASN A 334 10.46 5.11 -7.33
CA ASN A 334 11.51 5.93 -6.74
C ASN A 334 12.73 6.03 -7.66
N ALA A 335 13.07 4.96 -8.37
CA ALA A 335 14.15 4.96 -9.35
C ALA A 335 13.87 5.88 -10.55
N LEU A 336 12.61 5.97 -11.01
CA LEU A 336 12.18 6.90 -12.06
C LEU A 336 12.13 8.35 -11.56
N ILE A 337 11.71 8.58 -10.31
CA ILE A 337 11.76 9.91 -9.68
C ILE A 337 13.21 10.41 -9.59
N ALA A 338 14.14 9.54 -9.19
CA ALA A 338 15.56 9.86 -9.16
C ALA A 338 16.13 10.23 -10.56
N ARG A 339 15.45 9.82 -11.63
CA ARG A 339 15.77 10.14 -13.03
C ARG A 339 15.00 11.36 -13.57
N GLY A 340 14.35 12.12 -12.68
CA GLY A 340 13.69 13.37 -13.03
C GLY A 340 12.22 13.22 -13.48
N VAL A 341 11.62 12.04 -13.36
CA VAL A 341 10.16 11.91 -13.57
C VAL A 341 9.42 12.54 -12.37
N PRO A 342 8.46 13.47 -12.57
CA PRO A 342 7.73 14.06 -11.47
C PRO A 342 6.99 13.02 -10.63
N ALA A 343 7.17 13.05 -9.31
CA ALA A 343 6.56 12.09 -8.39
C ALA A 343 5.02 12.11 -8.40
N THR A 344 4.43 13.24 -8.77
CA THR A 344 2.97 13.44 -8.92
C THR A 344 2.40 12.71 -10.13
N ARG A 345 3.23 12.35 -11.12
CA ARG A 345 2.80 11.60 -12.30
C ARG A 345 2.83 10.09 -12.11
N LEU A 346 3.39 9.59 -11.01
CA LEU A 346 3.64 8.17 -10.82
C LEU A 346 2.93 7.61 -9.58
N VAL A 347 2.13 6.58 -9.81
CA VAL A 347 1.49 5.78 -8.76
C VAL A 347 2.05 4.36 -8.82
N ALA A 348 2.28 3.72 -7.66
CA ALA A 348 2.76 2.34 -7.59
C ALA A 348 1.68 1.42 -7.00
N ALA A 349 1.42 0.29 -7.67
CA ALA A 349 0.42 -0.68 -7.26
C ALA A 349 0.94 -2.12 -7.38
N GLY A 350 0.81 -2.91 -6.32
CA GLY A 350 1.20 -4.32 -6.26
C GLY A 350 -0.01 -5.25 -6.39
N TYR A 351 -0.05 -6.06 -7.44
CA TYR A 351 -1.14 -7.01 -7.68
C TYR A 351 -0.84 -8.44 -7.21
N GLY A 352 0.38 -8.70 -6.73
CA GLY A 352 0.84 -10.05 -6.39
C GLY A 352 0.64 -11.01 -7.56
N ALA A 353 0.05 -12.18 -7.28
CA ALA A 353 -0.21 -13.22 -8.27
C ALA A 353 -1.60 -13.15 -8.93
N SER A 354 -2.40 -12.10 -8.64
CA SER A 354 -3.82 -12.04 -9.03
C SER A 354 -4.06 -11.80 -10.53
N ARG A 355 -3.06 -11.30 -11.25
CA ARG A 355 -3.13 -10.97 -12.69
C ARG A 355 -2.03 -11.73 -13.47
N PRO A 356 -2.13 -13.07 -13.60
CA PRO A 356 -1.15 -13.86 -14.34
C PRO A 356 -1.33 -13.68 -15.85
N ILE A 357 -0.22 -13.61 -16.58
CA ILE A 357 -0.18 -13.60 -18.06
C ILE A 357 0.37 -14.91 -18.62
N GLY A 358 1.07 -15.69 -17.78
CA GLY A 358 1.60 -17.00 -18.11
C GLY A 358 1.10 -18.07 -17.12
N SER A 359 1.17 -19.33 -17.54
CA SER A 359 0.81 -20.46 -16.67
C SER A 359 1.74 -20.54 -15.46
N ASN A 360 1.18 -20.47 -14.25
CA ASN A 360 1.97 -20.67 -13.03
C ASN A 360 2.50 -22.11 -12.86
N ARG A 361 2.05 -23.04 -13.71
CA ARG A 361 2.47 -24.45 -13.68
C ARG A 361 3.85 -24.65 -14.30
N THR A 362 4.26 -23.81 -15.24
CA THR A 362 5.56 -23.91 -15.92
C THR A 362 6.57 -22.90 -15.38
N ALA A 363 7.86 -23.23 -15.46
CA ALA A 363 8.91 -22.29 -15.04
C ALA A 363 8.88 -21.01 -15.87
N ASP A 364 8.68 -21.14 -17.18
CA ASP A 364 8.60 -20.02 -18.12
C ASP A 364 7.40 -19.12 -17.84
N GLY A 365 6.21 -19.70 -17.60
CA GLY A 365 5.02 -18.92 -17.28
C GLY A 365 5.14 -18.19 -15.94
N ARG A 366 5.79 -18.79 -14.94
CA ARG A 366 6.14 -18.08 -13.69
C ARG A 366 7.12 -16.93 -13.94
N ALA A 367 8.09 -17.11 -14.83
CA ALA A 367 9.03 -16.04 -15.19
C ALA A 367 8.32 -14.87 -15.88
N GLN A 368 7.34 -15.14 -16.74
CA GLN A 368 6.49 -14.11 -17.34
C GLN A 368 5.65 -13.38 -16.29
N ASN A 369 5.13 -14.07 -15.27
CA ASN A 369 4.31 -13.45 -14.23
C ASN A 369 5.10 -12.51 -13.30
N ARG A 370 6.39 -12.76 -13.08
CA ARG A 370 7.28 -11.89 -12.29
C ARG A 370 7.75 -10.69 -13.13
N ARG A 371 6.90 -9.66 -13.23
CA ARG A 371 7.14 -8.51 -14.11
C ARG A 371 6.73 -7.18 -13.48
N ILE A 372 7.19 -6.11 -14.11
CA ILE A 372 6.71 -4.75 -13.92
C ILE A 372 6.01 -4.34 -15.21
N GLU A 373 4.82 -3.77 -15.09
CA GLU A 373 4.14 -3.09 -16.19
C GLU A 373 3.97 -1.62 -15.84
N ILE A 374 3.90 -0.76 -16.86
CA ILE A 374 3.59 0.65 -16.68
C ILE A 374 2.43 0.98 -17.60
N ARG A 375 1.36 1.54 -17.04
CA ARG A 375 0.12 1.85 -17.75
C ARG A 375 -0.29 3.29 -17.53
N VAL A 376 -0.99 3.88 -18.50
CA VAL A 376 -1.60 5.20 -18.31
C VAL A 376 -2.81 5.05 -17.39
N ILE A 377 -2.90 5.89 -16.37
CA ILE A 377 -4.06 5.90 -15.47
C ILE A 377 -5.24 6.49 -16.23
N ARG A 378 -6.24 5.65 -16.48
CA ARG A 378 -7.55 6.07 -16.95
C ARG A 378 -8.44 6.28 -15.73
N VAL A 379 -9.24 7.34 -15.70
CA VAL A 379 -10.12 7.62 -14.56
C VAL A 379 -11.29 6.61 -14.43
N SER A 380 -11.38 5.65 -15.36
CA SER A 380 -12.26 4.48 -15.25
C SER A 380 -11.66 3.27 -14.51
N GLU A 381 -10.36 3.28 -14.15
CA GLU A 381 -9.60 2.11 -13.65
C GLU A 381 -9.10 2.18 -12.20
#